data_AF-A0A2T6C7E7-F1
#
_entry.id   AF-A0A2T6C7E7-F1
#
_cell.length_a   1.000
_cell.length_b   1.000
_cell.length_c   1.000
_cell.angle_alpha   90.00
_cell.angle_beta   90.00
_cell.angle_gamma   90.00
#
_symmetry.space_group_name_H-M   'P 1'
#
loop_
_entity.id
_entity.type
_entity.pdbx_description
1 polymer ?
#
loop_
_entity_poly.entity_id
_entity_poly.type
_entity_poly.pdbx_seq_one_letter_code
_entity_poly.pdbx_strand_id
1 'polypeptide(L)'
;MAQLEKATGKSEMAREAHGETTGKYLLSFLWMLLMTVVSFVLVGMNLLPSHLLLPAILFLAAIQVVLQLFTFMHLDFKWYLTASIFMGGGCIVAATAIVAMVFWV
;
A
#
# COMPACT_ATOMS: atom_id res chain seq x y z
N MET A 1 -46.86 3.15 12.38
CA MET A 1 -46.25 4.36 11.77
C MET A 1 -44.90 4.71 12.41
N ALA A 2 -44.78 4.83 13.74
CA ALA A 2 -43.51 5.18 14.42
C ALA A 2 -42.34 4.16 14.25
N GLN A 3 -42.63 2.87 14.06
CA GLN A 3 -41.60 1.84 13.84
C GLN A 3 -41.01 1.86 12.42
N LEU A 4 -41.72 2.46 11.46
CA LEU A 4 -41.30 2.52 10.06
C LEU A 4 -40.29 3.66 9.86
N GLU A 5 -40.46 4.78 10.56
CA GLU A 5 -39.50 5.90 10.57
C GLU A 5 -38.16 5.53 11.23
N LYS A 6 -38.20 4.74 12.31
CA LYS A 6 -37.00 4.25 13.00
C LYS A 6 -36.21 3.21 12.18
N ALA A 7 -36.89 2.43 11.35
CA ALA A 7 -36.26 1.47 10.45
C ALA A 7 -35.60 2.17 9.25
N THR A 8 -36.28 3.14 8.65
CA THR A 8 -35.75 3.94 7.53
C THR A 8 -34.59 4.84 7.99
N GLY A 9 -34.67 5.47 9.17
CA GLY A 9 -33.56 6.28 9.72
C GLY A 9 -32.30 5.47 10.04
N LYS A 10 -32.45 4.19 10.40
CA LYS A 10 -31.31 3.29 10.65
C LYS A 10 -30.67 2.79 9.35
N SER A 11 -31.45 2.59 8.28
CA SER A 11 -30.91 2.19 6.97
C SER A 11 -30.21 3.33 6.23
N GLU A 12 -30.67 4.57 6.41
CA GLU A 12 -30.05 5.77 5.81
C GLU A 12 -28.69 6.07 6.50
N MET A 13 -28.64 6.05 7.83
CA MET A 13 -27.37 6.24 8.57
C MET A 13 -26.35 5.10 8.36
N ALA A 14 -26.81 3.87 8.10
CA ALA A 14 -25.92 2.77 7.76
C ALA A 14 -25.33 2.88 6.34
N ARG A 15 -25.97 3.65 5.45
CA ARG A 15 -25.55 3.82 4.06
C ARG A 15 -24.50 4.93 3.89
N GLU A 16 -24.57 5.99 4.71
CA GLU A 16 -23.53 7.03 4.75
C GLU A 16 -22.20 6.52 5.35
N ALA A 17 -22.24 5.71 6.42
CA ALA A 17 -21.03 5.19 7.05
C ALA A 17 -20.19 4.24 6.16
N HIS A 18 -20.78 3.68 5.11
CA HIS A 18 -20.08 2.79 4.18
C HIS A 18 -19.30 3.56 3.09
N GLY A 19 -19.73 4.77 2.74
CA GLY A 19 -19.08 5.59 1.70
C GLY A 19 -17.73 6.17 2.13
N GLU A 20 -17.54 6.39 3.43
CA GLU A 20 -16.32 7.01 3.98
C GLU A 20 -15.11 6.06 4.00
N THR A 21 -15.35 4.75 3.95
CA THR A 21 -14.30 3.73 3.89
C THR A 21 -13.64 3.67 2.51
N THR A 22 -14.42 3.76 1.42
CA THR A 22 -13.91 3.62 0.05
C THR A 22 -13.01 4.79 -0.38
N GLY A 23 -13.31 6.01 0.07
CA GLY A 23 -12.52 7.20 -0.30
C GLY A 23 -11.06 7.15 0.18
N LYS A 24 -10.80 6.58 1.36
CA LYS A 24 -9.44 6.47 1.92
C LYS A 24 -8.56 5.51 1.12
N TYR A 25 -9.13 4.41 0.63
CA TYR A 25 -8.40 3.49 -0.25
C TYR A 25 -8.07 4.11 -1.62
N LEU A 26 -8.99 4.90 -2.17
CA LEU A 26 -8.79 5.55 -3.46
C LEU A 26 -7.67 6.60 -3.40
N LEU A 27 -7.55 7.33 -2.28
CA LEU A 27 -6.46 8.29 -2.07
C LEU A 27 -5.09 7.60 -1.98
N SER A 28 -4.99 6.50 -1.24
CA SER A 28 -3.75 5.72 -1.18
C SER A 28 -3.39 5.08 -2.53
N PHE A 29 -4.39 4.60 -3.26
CA PHE A 29 -4.20 4.07 -4.62
C PHE A 29 -3.66 5.14 -5.57
N LEU A 30 -4.21 6.36 -5.50
CA LEU A 30 -3.71 7.48 -6.29
C LEU A 30 -2.26 7.82 -5.93
N TRP A 31 -1.89 7.80 -4.65
CA TRP A 31 -0.51 8.05 -4.21
C TRP A 31 0.49 7.03 -4.77
N MET A 32 0.12 5.75 -4.79
CA MET A 32 0.92 4.69 -5.44
C MET A 32 1.08 4.96 -6.93
N LEU A 33 -0.02 5.29 -7.61
CA LEU A 33 0.00 5.53 -9.06
C LEU A 33 0.85 6.75 -9.42
N LEU A 34 0.81 7.81 -8.64
CA LEU A 34 1.69 8.97 -8.84
C LEU A 34 3.16 8.58 -8.73
N MET A 35 3.53 7.83 -7.69
CA MET A 35 4.93 7.43 -7.51
C MET A 35 5.42 6.42 -8.57
N THR A 36 4.56 5.56 -9.13
CA THR A 36 4.96 4.69 -10.24
C THR A 36 5.17 5.50 -11.53
N VAL A 37 4.27 6.44 -11.84
CA VAL A 37 4.41 7.33 -13.00
C VAL A 37 5.70 8.14 -12.90
N VAL A 38 6.06 8.65 -11.72
CA VAL A 38 7.35 9.33 -11.49
C VAL A 38 8.53 8.43 -11.83
N SER A 39 8.51 7.16 -11.42
CA SER A 39 9.55 6.19 -11.76
C SER A 39 9.65 5.95 -13.27
N PHE A 40 8.52 5.77 -13.96
CA PHE A 40 8.49 5.61 -15.42
C PHE A 40 9.02 6.83 -16.16
N VAL A 41 8.67 8.04 -15.72
CA VAL A 41 9.18 9.28 -16.31
C VAL A 41 10.69 9.40 -16.08
N LEU A 42 11.16 9.06 -14.88
CA LEU A 42 12.58 9.09 -14.53
C LEU A 42 13.42 8.19 -15.46
N VAL A 43 12.91 7.00 -15.78
CA VAL A 43 13.57 6.04 -16.69
C VAL A 43 13.38 6.43 -18.16
N GLY A 44 12.17 6.80 -18.56
CA GLY A 44 11.82 7.11 -19.94
C GLY A 44 12.51 8.36 -20.49
N MET A 45 12.76 9.36 -19.64
CA MET A 45 13.50 10.57 -20.00
C MET A 45 15.03 10.44 -19.80
N ASN A 46 15.51 9.29 -19.31
CA ASN A 46 16.93 9.04 -19.01
C ASN A 46 17.59 10.17 -18.18
N LEU A 47 16.85 10.67 -17.19
CA LEU A 47 17.28 11.83 -16.38
C LEU A 47 18.52 11.55 -15.52
N LEU A 48 18.88 10.28 -15.35
CA LEU A 48 20.02 9.82 -14.57
C LEU A 48 20.85 8.80 -15.37
N PRO A 49 22.18 8.79 -15.16
CA PRO A 49 23.05 7.77 -15.75
C PRO A 49 22.70 6.37 -15.22
N SER A 50 22.87 5.34 -16.06
CA SER A 50 22.40 3.98 -15.82
C SER A 50 22.83 3.37 -14.47
N HIS A 51 23.99 3.78 -13.95
CA HIS A 51 24.51 3.31 -12.66
C HIS A 51 23.71 3.85 -11.45
N LEU A 52 23.12 5.05 -11.57
CA LEU A 52 22.35 5.68 -10.51
C LEU A 52 20.83 5.48 -10.68
N LEU A 53 20.40 5.24 -11.92
CA LEU A 53 19.02 4.96 -12.27
C LEU A 53 18.52 3.69 -11.59
N LEU A 54 19.27 2.59 -11.64
CA LEU A 54 18.89 1.29 -11.05
C LEU A 54 18.64 1.37 -9.51
N PRO A 55 19.57 1.88 -8.69
CA PRO A 55 19.32 2.01 -7.25
C PRO A 55 18.20 3.03 -6.94
N ALA A 56 18.05 4.09 -7.74
CA ALA A 56 16.97 5.06 -7.55
C ALA A 56 15.58 4.42 -7.75
N ILE A 57 15.38 3.67 -8.83
CA ILE A 57 14.08 3.01 -9.08
C ILE A 57 13.81 1.88 -8.08
N LEU A 58 14.83 1.16 -7.62
CA LEU A 58 14.69 0.14 -6.58
C LEU A 58 14.27 0.76 -5.24
N PHE A 59 14.81 1.93 -4.90
CA PHE A 59 14.41 2.66 -3.71
C PHE A 59 12.94 3.11 -3.80
N LEU A 60 12.53 3.67 -4.93
CA LEU A 60 11.12 4.02 -5.17
C LEU A 60 10.21 2.76 -5.12
N ALA A 61 10.66 1.64 -5.66
CA ALA A 61 9.94 0.36 -5.62
C ALA A 61 9.82 -0.19 -4.18
N ALA A 62 10.85 -0.04 -3.34
CA ALA A 62 10.77 -0.45 -1.94
C ALA A 62 9.72 0.38 -1.17
N ILE A 63 9.68 1.70 -1.37
CA ILE A 63 8.66 2.57 -0.80
C ILE A 63 7.25 2.14 -1.25
N GLN A 64 7.10 1.79 -2.53
CA GLN A 64 5.83 1.28 -3.08
C GLN A 64 5.37 0.01 -2.38
N VAL A 65 6.26 -0.96 -2.16
CA VAL A 65 5.92 -2.22 -1.47
C VAL A 65 5.42 -1.93 -0.04
N VAL A 66 6.06 -1.00 0.67
CA VAL A 66 5.61 -0.61 2.03
C VAL A 66 4.24 0.06 2.00
N LEU A 67 4.02 1.00 1.09
CA LEU A 67 2.73 1.69 0.94
C LEU A 67 1.61 0.71 0.54
N GLN A 68 1.92 -0.26 -0.33
CA GLN A 68 0.99 -1.32 -0.73
C GLN A 68 0.60 -2.18 0.48
N LEU A 69 1.58 -2.60 1.27
CA LEU A 69 1.31 -3.36 2.49
C LEU A 69 0.47 -2.55 3.48
N PHE A 70 0.80 -1.29 3.74
CA PHE A 70 0.07 -0.46 4.72
C PHE A 70 -1.37 -0.10 4.28
N THR A 71 -1.60 0.05 2.97
CA THR A 71 -2.92 0.41 2.43
C THR A 71 -3.84 -0.80 2.27
N PHE A 72 -3.33 -1.91 1.71
CA PHE A 72 -4.13 -3.11 1.46
C PHE A 72 -4.34 -3.94 2.72
N MET A 73 -3.37 -3.95 3.63
CA MET A 73 -3.49 -4.58 4.93
C MET A 73 -3.78 -3.46 5.93
N HIS A 74 -5.06 -3.18 6.18
CA HIS A 74 -5.56 -2.19 7.14
C HIS A 74 -5.04 -2.49 8.56
N LEU A 75 -3.76 -2.18 8.81
CA LEU A 75 -3.05 -2.40 10.08
C LEU A 75 -3.49 -1.45 11.20
N ASP A 76 -4.57 -0.70 10.97
CA ASP A 76 -5.12 0.26 11.92
C ASP A 76 -5.91 -0.41 13.06
N PHE A 77 -6.28 -1.70 12.92
CA PHE A 77 -6.83 -2.46 14.04
C PHE A 77 -5.72 -3.05 14.91
N LYS A 78 -5.46 -2.37 16.03
CA LYS A 78 -4.57 -2.67 17.18
C LYS A 78 -4.50 -4.15 17.67
N TRP A 79 -5.35 -5.03 17.16
CA TRP A 79 -5.48 -6.45 17.53
C TRP A 79 -4.81 -7.45 16.55
N TYR A 80 -4.35 -7.02 15.36
CA TYR A 80 -3.74 -7.92 14.36
C TYR A 80 -2.21 -7.74 14.22
N LEU A 81 -1.56 -7.42 15.34
CA LEU A 81 -0.11 -7.17 15.44
C LEU A 81 0.72 -8.37 14.98
N THR A 82 0.24 -9.59 15.21
CA THR A 82 0.89 -10.85 14.80
C THR A 82 1.07 -10.95 13.29
N ALA A 83 0.09 -10.53 12.48
CA ALA A 83 0.23 -10.62 11.03
C ALA A 83 1.12 -9.52 10.47
N SER A 84 1.14 -8.34 11.09
CA SER A 84 2.08 -7.27 10.73
C SER A 84 3.53 -7.72 10.95
N ILE A 85 3.79 -8.40 12.07
CA ILE A 85 5.11 -8.98 12.37
C ILE A 85 5.44 -10.12 11.41
N PHE A 86 4.48 -10.99 11.10
CA PHE A 86 4.70 -12.07 10.13
C PHE A 86 5.03 -11.53 8.73
N MET A 87 4.31 -10.51 8.27
CA MET A 87 4.55 -9.89 6.98
C MET A 87 5.90 -9.16 6.95
N GLY A 88 6.25 -8.42 8.01
CA GLY A 88 7.58 -7.81 8.16
C GLY A 88 8.71 -8.86 8.20
N GLY A 89 8.50 -9.96 8.93
CA GLY A 89 9.43 -11.09 8.99
C GLY A 89 9.59 -11.79 7.64
N GLY A 90 8.49 -12.02 6.91
CA GLY A 90 8.52 -12.56 5.55
C GLY A 90 9.30 -11.65 4.59
N CYS A 91 9.14 -10.33 4.73
CA CYS A 91 9.91 -9.36 3.94
C CYS A 91 11.41 -9.43 4.24
N ILE A 92 11.80 -9.59 5.51
CA ILE A 92 13.21 -9.76 5.91
C ILE A 92 13.78 -11.07 5.35
N VAL A 93 13.03 -12.17 5.47
CA VAL A 93 13.45 -13.48 4.92
C VAL A 93 13.59 -13.42 3.40
N ALA A 94 12.67 -12.75 2.70
CA ALA A 94 12.77 -12.55 1.26
C ALA A 94 14.00 -11.69 0.89
N ALA A 95 14.25 -10.61 1.63
CA ALA A 95 15.41 -9.75 1.40
C ALA A 95 16.74 -10.50 1.63
N THR A 96 16.86 -11.26 2.72
CA THR A 96 18.07 -12.05 3.00
C THR A 96 18.26 -13.18 1.99
N ALA A 97 17.17 -13.83 1.54
CA ALA A 97 17.23 -14.85 0.50
C ALA A 97 17.71 -14.28 -0.85
N ILE A 98 17.22 -13.10 -1.25
CA ILE A 98 17.67 -12.41 -2.48
C ILE A 98 19.15 -12.05 -2.38
N VAL A 99 19.59 -11.46 -1.25
CA VAL A 99 21.00 -11.11 -1.04
C VAL A 99 21.88 -12.36 -1.07
N ALA A 100 21.47 -13.44 -0.41
CA ALA A 100 22.19 -14.71 -0.45
C ALA A 100 22.30 -15.25 -1.88
N MET A 101 21.22 -15.23 -2.66
CA MET A 101 21.25 -15.71 -4.05
C MET A 101 22.12 -14.84 -4.97
N VAL A 102 22.20 -13.53 -4.75
CA VAL A 102 23.00 -12.61 -5.58
C VAL A 102 24.48 -12.61 -5.21
N PHE A 103 24.83 -12.79 -3.93
CA PHE A 103 26.22 -12.70 -3.45
C PHE A 103 26.90 -14.05 -3.20
N TRP A 104 26.14 -15.13 -2.95
CA TRP A 104 26.69 -16.41 -2.52
C TRP A 104 26.62 -17.53 -3.58
N VAL A 105 25.85 -17.32 -4.65
CA VAL A 105 25.91 -18.15 -5.87
C VAL A 105 26.96 -17.60 -6.83
#